data_AF-A0A7X2BX66-F1
#
_entry.id   AF-A0A7X2BX66-F1
#
_cell.length_a   1.000
_cell.length_b   1.000
_cell.length_c   1.000
_cell.angle_alpha   90.00
_cell.angle_beta   90.00
_cell.angle_gamma   90.00
#
_symmetry.space_group_name_H-M   'P 1'
#
loop_
_entity.id
_entity.type
_entity.pdbx_description
1 polymer ?
#
loop_
_entity_poly.entity_id
_entity_poly.type
_entity_poly.pdbx_seq_one_letter_code
_entity_poly.pdbx_strand_id
1 'polypeptide(L)'
;STASVTWTNAEPDTLMARVLAPANLRRAYQRVVSNKGAPGADGMTVDELADYVKQFWPILKTRLLAGEYHPQGVRAVDIPKPKGGTRQLGIPCVVDRLIQQALLQQLT
;
A
#
# COMPACT_ATOMS: atom_id res chain seq x y z
N SER A 1 -5.53 -48.06 -13.54
CA SER A 1 -6.61 -47.07 -13.54
C SER A 1 -6.07 -45.71 -13.16
N THR A 2 -5.86 -44.86 -14.16
CA THR A 2 -5.46 -43.46 -14.03
C THR A 2 -6.71 -42.64 -13.70
N ALA A 3 -6.88 -42.29 -12.43
CA ALA A 3 -7.87 -41.28 -12.07
C ALA A 3 -7.35 -39.91 -12.54
N SER A 4 -7.93 -39.43 -13.63
CA SER A 4 -7.79 -38.06 -14.09
C SER A 4 -8.33 -37.11 -13.02
N VAL A 5 -7.42 -36.55 -12.23
CA VAL A 5 -7.70 -35.43 -11.32
C VAL A 5 -8.05 -34.24 -12.20
N THR A 6 -9.35 -33.95 -12.30
CA THR A 6 -9.84 -32.71 -12.90
C THR A 6 -9.43 -31.56 -11.98
N TRP A 7 -8.43 -30.80 -12.42
CA TRP A 7 -8.07 -29.51 -11.86
C TRP A 7 -9.27 -28.56 -11.99
N THR A 8 -10.01 -28.34 -10.90
CA THR A 8 -10.84 -27.15 -10.81
C THR A 8 -9.89 -25.95 -10.80
N ASN A 9 -9.95 -25.11 -11.83
CA ASN A 9 -9.23 -23.83 -11.97
C ASN A 9 -9.66 -22.81 -10.91
N ALA A 10 -9.63 -23.17 -9.64
CA ALA A 10 -9.90 -22.26 -8.54
C ALA A 10 -8.56 -21.88 -7.90
N GLU A 11 -7.78 -21.02 -8.54
CA GLU A 11 -6.70 -20.31 -7.86
C GLU A 11 -6.59 -18.89 -8.43
N PRO A 12 -6.47 -17.78 -7.64
CA PRO A 12 -6.24 -17.72 -6.19
C PRO A 12 -7.08 -16.60 -5.51
N ASP A 13 -8.10 -16.94 -4.71
CA ASP A 13 -8.73 -15.96 -3.78
C ASP A 13 -7.82 -15.71 -2.56
N THR A 14 -6.58 -15.33 -2.85
CA THR A 14 -5.57 -14.99 -1.85
C THR A 14 -5.90 -13.64 -1.25
N LEU A 15 -5.51 -13.46 0.02
CA LEU A 15 -5.63 -12.18 0.70
C LEU A 15 -4.99 -11.04 -0.13
N MET A 16 -3.81 -11.27 -0.71
CA MET A 16 -3.12 -10.26 -1.52
C MET A 16 -3.90 -9.90 -2.79
N ALA A 17 -4.54 -10.86 -3.46
CA ALA A 17 -5.40 -10.57 -4.61
C ALA A 17 -6.57 -9.63 -4.24
N ARG A 18 -7.19 -9.83 -3.07
CA ARG A 18 -8.25 -8.94 -2.55
C ARG A 18 -7.71 -7.57 -2.14
N VAL A 19 -6.54 -7.50 -1.53
CA VAL A 19 -5.84 -6.25 -1.18
C VAL A 19 -5.62 -5.40 -2.42
N LEU A 20 -5.17 -6.02 -3.51
CA LEU A 20 -4.86 -5.36 -4.78
C LEU A 20 -6.09 -5.24 -5.72
N ALA A 21 -7.29 -5.56 -5.25
CA ALA A 21 -8.50 -5.42 -6.04
C ALA A 21 -8.75 -3.94 -6.39
N PRO A 22 -9.13 -3.59 -7.63
CA PRO A 22 -9.30 -2.19 -8.06
C PRO A 22 -10.26 -1.38 -7.17
N ALA A 23 -11.35 -2.00 -6.71
CA ALA A 23 -12.30 -1.36 -5.82
C ALA A 23 -11.70 -1.05 -4.44
N ASN A 24 -10.87 -1.94 -3.90
CA ASN A 24 -10.18 -1.76 -2.62
C ASN A 24 -9.15 -0.63 -2.72
N LEU A 25 -8.29 -0.69 -3.73
CA LEU A 25 -7.27 0.34 -3.99
C LEU A 25 -7.87 1.73 -4.18
N ARG A 26 -9.03 1.84 -4.85
CA ARG A 26 -9.72 3.13 -5.00
C ARG A 26 -10.12 3.71 -3.64
N ARG A 27 -10.69 2.90 -2.74
CA ARG A 27 -11.02 3.34 -1.38
C ARG A 27 -9.77 3.70 -0.58
N ALA A 28 -8.72 2.90 -0.69
CA ALA A 28 -7.45 3.15 -0.04
C ALA A 28 -6.82 4.47 -0.52
N TYR A 29 -6.82 4.71 -1.83
CA TYR A 29 -6.35 5.95 -2.45
C TYR A 29 -7.12 7.16 -1.90
N GLN A 30 -8.47 7.12 -1.93
CA GLN A 30 -9.30 8.21 -1.41
C GLN A 30 -8.99 8.52 0.05
N ARG A 31 -8.81 7.49 0.88
CA ARG A 31 -8.45 7.65 2.28
C ARG A 31 -7.07 8.33 2.44
N VAL A 32 -6.05 7.85 1.73
CA VAL A 32 -4.69 8.40 1.78
C VAL A 32 -4.66 9.86 1.35
N VAL A 33 -5.35 10.21 0.25
CA VAL A 33 -5.45 11.59 -0.23
C VAL A 33 -6.20 12.47 0.78
N SER A 34 -7.31 11.98 1.34
CA SER A 34 -8.09 12.74 2.33
C SER A 34 -7.33 13.06 3.61
N ASN A 35 -6.35 12.22 3.98
CA ASN A 35 -5.52 12.42 5.17
C ASN A 35 -4.50 13.56 5.02
N LYS A 36 -4.20 14.01 3.78
CA LYS A 36 -3.27 15.12 3.49
C LYS A 36 -1.92 15.02 4.22
N GLY A 37 -1.42 13.79 4.40
CA GLY A 37 -0.20 13.53 5.14
C GLY A 37 1.03 14.05 4.40
N ALA A 38 2.02 14.54 5.16
CA ALA A 38 3.29 15.01 4.62
C ALA A 38 4.01 13.93 3.79
N PRO A 39 4.90 14.32 2.85
CA PRO A 39 5.64 13.38 2.02
C PRO A 39 6.59 12.50 2.85
N GLY A 40 6.93 11.34 2.29
CA GLY A 40 7.93 10.42 2.84
C GLY A 40 9.36 10.91 2.60
N ALA A 41 10.33 9.99 2.66
CA ALA A 41 11.74 10.30 2.41
C ALA A 41 12.02 10.60 0.92
N ASP A 42 11.19 10.10 0.02
CA ASP A 42 11.22 10.30 -1.42
C ASP A 42 10.65 11.68 -1.86
N GLY A 43 10.05 12.43 -0.96
CA GLY A 43 9.50 13.76 -1.24
C GLY A 43 8.16 13.76 -2.00
N MET A 44 7.71 12.60 -2.50
CA MET A 44 6.46 12.51 -3.27
C MET A 44 5.26 12.87 -2.40
N THR A 45 4.39 13.73 -2.92
CA THR A 45 3.16 14.20 -2.28
C THR A 45 1.95 13.35 -2.66
N VAL A 46 0.83 13.54 -1.96
CA VAL A 46 -0.42 12.83 -2.27
C VAL A 46 -1.00 13.21 -3.62
N ASP A 47 -0.68 14.40 -4.12
CA ASP A 47 -1.18 14.92 -5.40
C ASP A 47 -0.49 14.22 -6.58
N GLU A 48 0.78 13.82 -6.42
CA GLU A 48 1.56 13.09 -7.43
C GLU A 48 1.23 11.58 -7.48
N LEU A 49 0.57 11.05 -6.43
CA LEU A 49 0.32 9.61 -6.28
C LEU A 49 -0.45 9.01 -7.46
N ALA A 50 -1.45 9.73 -7.99
CA ALA A 50 -2.30 9.20 -9.05
C ALA A 50 -1.49 8.89 -10.31
N ASP A 51 -0.61 9.81 -10.70
CA ASP A 51 0.18 9.68 -11.92
C ASP A 51 1.31 8.67 -11.75
N TYR A 52 1.94 8.66 -10.57
CA TYR A 52 2.90 7.62 -10.21
C TYR A 52 2.28 6.21 -10.30
N VAL A 53 1.10 6.00 -9.68
CA VAL A 53 0.43 4.70 -9.74
C VAL A 53 0.06 4.34 -11.17
N LYS A 54 -0.51 5.25 -11.96
CA LYS A 54 -0.83 4.96 -13.38
C LYS A 54 0.40 4.48 -14.16
N GLN A 55 1.56 5.08 -13.92
CA GLN A 55 2.80 4.75 -14.61
C GLN A 55 3.40 3.42 -14.14
N PHE A 56 3.43 3.17 -12.83
CA PHE A 56 4.19 2.04 -12.25
C PHE A 56 3.34 0.88 -11.76
N TRP A 57 2.00 0.95 -11.86
CA TRP A 57 1.10 -0.07 -11.32
C TRP A 57 1.38 -1.50 -11.80
N PRO A 58 1.64 -1.79 -13.09
CA PRO A 58 1.92 -3.16 -13.52
C PRO A 58 3.12 -3.77 -12.78
N ILE A 59 4.18 -2.99 -12.58
CA ILE A 59 5.40 -3.42 -11.89
C ILE A 59 5.13 -3.61 -10.40
N LEU A 60 4.46 -2.64 -9.76
CA LEU A 60 4.11 -2.72 -8.34
C LEU A 60 3.25 -3.94 -8.04
N LYS A 61 2.20 -4.17 -8.84
CA LYS A 61 1.28 -5.30 -8.68
C LYS A 61 2.00 -6.64 -8.78
N THR A 62 2.86 -6.81 -9.79
CA THR A 62 3.63 -8.06 -9.95
C THR A 62 4.53 -8.31 -8.75
N ARG A 63 5.27 -7.30 -8.28
CA ARG A 63 6.15 -7.44 -7.11
C ARG A 63 5.38 -7.72 -5.81
N LEU A 64 4.21 -7.09 -5.63
CA LEU A 64 3.36 -7.33 -4.47
C LEU A 64 2.79 -8.76 -4.45
N LEU A 65 2.35 -9.27 -5.60
CA LEU A 65 1.87 -10.65 -5.72
C LEU A 65 2.99 -11.69 -5.55
N ALA A 66 4.20 -11.37 -6.01
CA ALA A 66 5.38 -12.23 -5.87
C ALA A 66 6.01 -12.16 -4.47
N GLY A 67 5.58 -11.26 -3.59
CA GLY A 67 6.22 -11.04 -2.27
C GLY A 67 7.58 -10.34 -2.34
N GLU A 68 7.89 -9.68 -3.46
CA GLU A 68 9.16 -9.00 -3.73
C GLU A 68 9.10 -7.48 -3.54
N TYR A 69 7.95 -6.97 -3.08
CA TYR A 69 7.78 -5.57 -2.71
C TYR A 69 8.48 -5.28 -1.38
N HIS A 70 9.43 -4.35 -1.40
CA HIS A 70 10.13 -3.88 -0.21
C HIS A 70 9.71 -2.43 0.04
N PRO A 71 9.03 -2.12 1.16
CA PRO A 71 8.67 -0.76 1.52
C PRO A 71 9.91 0.15 1.64
N GLN A 72 9.71 1.44 1.39
CA GLN A 72 10.79 2.41 1.54
C GLN A 72 11.04 2.75 3.01
N GLY A 73 12.21 3.33 3.29
CA GLY A 73 12.53 3.88 4.60
C GLY A 73 11.55 4.98 5.01
N VAL A 74 11.10 4.96 6.26
CA VAL A 74 10.23 6.00 6.81
C VAL A 74 11.02 7.28 7.10
N ARG A 75 10.44 8.43 6.79
CA ARG A 75 11.03 9.73 7.15
C ARG A 75 10.78 10.03 8.62
N ALA A 76 11.85 10.18 9.40
CA ALA A 76 11.76 10.59 10.80
C ALA A 76 11.51 12.10 10.92
N VAL A 77 10.52 12.48 11.73
CA VAL A 77 10.21 13.88 12.05
C VAL A 77 9.95 14.01 13.53
N ASP A 78 10.63 14.95 14.18
CA ASP A 78 10.33 15.30 15.57
C ASP A 78 9.23 16.35 15.61
N ILE A 79 8.14 16.04 16.33
CA ILE A 79 7.05 16.97 16.60
C ILE A 79 7.03 17.32 18.09
N PRO A 80 6.80 18.60 18.45
CA PRO A 80 6.70 19.00 19.85
C PRO A 80 5.43 18.43 20.49
N LYS A 81 5.52 18.01 21.75
CA LYS A 81 4.34 17.65 22.56
C LYS A 81 3.76 18.92 23.23
N PRO A 82 2.44 18.98 23.48
CA PRO A 82 1.82 20.16 24.11
C PRO A 82 2.36 20.52 25.51
N LYS A 83 2.91 19.55 26.24
CA LYS A 83 3.42 19.71 27.62
C LYS A 83 4.95 19.59 27.73
N GLY A 84 5.67 19.79 26.61
CA GLY A 84 7.13 19.71 26.56
C GLY A 84 7.67 18.35 26.06
N GLY A 85 8.91 18.39 25.54
CA GLY A 85 9.56 17.27 24.87
C GLY A 85 9.09 17.06 23.42
N THR A 86 9.68 16.08 22.74
CA THR A 86 9.36 15.73 21.35
C THR A 86 8.76 14.32 21.26
N ARG A 87 8.01 14.08 20.19
CA ARG A 87 7.61 12.75 19.72
C ARG A 87 8.21 12.57 18.33
N GLN A 88 8.98 11.51 18.14
CA GLN A 88 9.40 11.10 16.82
C GLN A 88 8.23 10.44 16.08
N LEU A 89 7.98 10.87 14.85
CA LEU A 89 7.05 10.27 13.90
C LEU A 89 7.84 9.66 12.73
N GLY A 90 7.42 8.46 12.31
CA GLY A 90 7.84 7.87 11.04
C GLY A 90 6.77 8.12 9.99
N ILE A 91 7.15 8.76 8.88
CA ILE A 91 6.24 9.06 7.77
C ILE A 91 6.64 8.18 6.58
N PRO A 92 5.86 7.13 6.24
CA PRO A 92 6.11 6.32 5.06
C PRO A 92 5.92 7.12 3.76
N CYS A 93 6.50 6.65 2.65
CA CYS A 93 6.19 7.21 1.34
C CYS A 93 4.71 6.98 0.98
N VAL A 94 4.20 7.75 0.04
CA VAL A 94 2.75 7.73 -0.24
C VAL A 94 2.30 6.38 -0.83
N VAL A 95 3.16 5.73 -1.61
CA VAL A 95 2.90 4.39 -2.16
C VAL A 95 2.77 3.36 -1.03
N ASP A 96 3.66 3.40 -0.05
CA ASP A 96 3.60 2.53 1.12
C ASP A 96 2.31 2.77 1.91
N ARG A 97 1.91 4.03 2.09
CA ARG A 97 0.63 4.35 2.76
C ARG A 97 -0.57 3.82 1.99
N LEU A 98 -0.55 3.86 0.66
CA LEU A 98 -1.60 3.27 -0.18
C LEU A 98 -1.71 1.76 0.05
N ILE A 99 -0.58 1.05 0.04
CA ILE A 99 -0.53 -0.41 0.23
C ILE A 99 -0.95 -0.77 1.65
N GLN A 100 -0.43 -0.07 2.67
CA GLN A 100 -0.81 -0.26 4.07
C GLN A 100 -2.31 -0.03 4.29
N GLN A 101 -2.87 1.01 3.68
CA GLN A 101 -4.30 1.29 3.78
C GLN A 101 -5.15 0.24 3.07
N ALA A 102 -4.68 -0.30 1.94
CA ALA A 102 -5.34 -1.38 1.22
C ALA A 102 -5.31 -2.70 2.02
N LEU A 103 -4.17 -3.00 2.68
CA LEU A 103 -4.02 -4.12 3.60
C LEU A 103 -4.98 -4.00 4.78
N LEU A 104 -5.02 -2.83 5.43
CA LEU A 104 -5.89 -2.56 6.57
C LEU A 104 -7.35 -2.87 6.23
N GLN A 105 -7.84 -2.42 5.07
CA GLN A 105 -9.22 -2.65 4.61
C GLN A 105 -9.61 -4.12 4.42
N GLN A 106 -8.66 -5.04 4.34
CA GLN A 106 -8.90 -6.48 4.19
C GLN A 106 -8.62 -7.27 5.48
N LEU A 107 -8.03 -6.63 6.49
CA LEU A 107 -7.65 -7.23 7.77
C LEU A 107 -8.54 -6.78 8.93
N THR A 108 -9.42 -5.80 8.71
CA THR A 108 -10.36 -5.25 9.70
C THR A 108 -11.77 -5.26 9.14
#